data_AF-A0A1F7IH24-F1
#
_entry.id   AF-A0A1F7IH24-F1
#
_cell.length_a   1.000
_cell.length_b   1.000
_cell.length_c   1.000
_cell.angle_alpha   90.00
_cell.angle_beta   90.00
_cell.angle_gamma   90.00
#
_symmetry.space_group_name_H-M   'P 1'
#
loop_
_entity.id
_entity.type
_entity.pdbx_description
1 polymer ?
#
loop_
_entity_poly.entity_id
_entity_poly.type
_entity_poly.pdbx_seq_one_letter_code
_entity_poly.pdbx_strand_id
1 'polypeptide(L)' 'MDFSQFINQFLGREIFTLFFKVFSVVFSLLYLIYSLVIYKQTQVMTRTLESQETTLIQLISLIQIIIGLALLFVSLLIV' A
#
# COMPACT_ATOMS: atom_id res chain seq x y z
N MET A 1 -40.34 1.86 -6.52
CA MET A 1 -39.07 2.58 -6.30
C MET A 1 -39.14 3.81 -7.18
N ASP A 2 -39.10 5.00 -6.58
CA ASP A 2 -39.05 6.24 -7.35
C ASP A 2 -37.71 6.33 -8.08
N PHE A 3 -37.73 6.85 -9.31
CA PHE A 3 -36.54 7.07 -10.13
C PHE A 3 -35.46 7.88 -9.39
N SER A 4 -35.88 8.76 -8.47
CA SER A 4 -34.99 9.53 -7.57
C SER A 4 -34.22 8.65 -6.57
N GLN A 5 -34.83 7.59 -6.04
CA GLN A 5 -34.17 6.65 -5.12
C GLN A 5 -33.13 5.80 -5.86
N PHE A 6 -33.41 5.40 -7.11
CA PHE A 6 -32.47 4.69 -7.95
C PHE A 6 -31.22 5.53 -8.26
N ILE A 7 -31.40 6.81 -8.63
CA ILE A 7 -30.29 7.74 -8.89
C ILE A 7 -29.43 7.94 -7.65
N ASN A 8 -30.02 8.13 -6.47
CA ASN A 8 -29.26 8.32 -5.23
C ASN A 8 -28.44 7.08 -4.84
N GLN A 9 -28.97 5.86 -5.01
CA GLN A 9 -28.21 4.65 -4.75
C GLN A 9 -27.06 4.46 -5.73
N PHE A 10 -27.28 4.77 -7.01
CA PHE A 10 -26.25 4.68 -8.04
C PHE A 10 -25.12 5.68 -7.80
N LEU A 11 -25.45 6.97 -7.63
CA LEU A 11 -24.46 8.02 -7.36
C LEU A 11 -23.73 7.81 -6.02
N GLY A 12 -24.44 7.37 -4.98
CA GLY A 12 -23.83 7.06 -3.68
C GLY A 12 -22.79 5.95 -3.76
N ARG A 13 -23.04 4.91 -4.58
CA ARG A 13 -22.10 3.82 -4.80
C ARG A 13 -20.87 4.28 -5.58
N GLU A 14 -21.05 5.08 -6.62
CA GLU A 14 -19.93 5.60 -7.42
C GLU A 14 -19.00 6.51 -6.60
N ILE A 15 -19.57 7.41 -5.79
CA ILE A 15 -18.79 8.29 -4.90
C ILE A 15 -18.00 7.46 -3.89
N PHE A 16 -18.61 6.43 -3.31
CA PHE A 16 -17.95 5.54 -2.37
C PHE A 16 -16.79 4.79 -3.04
N THR A 17 -16.99 4.21 -4.23
CA THR A 17 -15.92 3.55 -4.98
C THR A 17 -14.76 4.50 -5.28
N LEU A 18 -15.05 5.73 -5.73
CA LEU A 18 -14.03 6.73 -6.04
C LEU A 18 -13.25 7.16 -4.79
N PHE A 19 -13.93 7.33 -3.65
CA PHE A 19 -13.29 7.59 -2.36
C PHE A 19 -12.31 6.47 -2.00
N PHE A 20 -12.74 5.21 -2.02
CA PHE A 20 -11.86 4.08 -1.69
C PHE A 20 -10.68 3.99 -2.64
N LYS A 21 -10.88 4.23 -3.94
CA LYS A 21 -9.80 4.23 -4.93
C LYS A 21 -8.72 5.26 -4.60
N VAL A 22 -9.10 6.51 -4.37
CA VAL A 22 -8.14 7.58 -4.04
C VAL A 22 -7.39 7.24 -2.75
N PHE A 23 -8.11 6.78 -1.73
CA PHE A 23 -7.49 6.39 -0.46
C PHE A 23 -6.53 5.21 -0.65
N SER A 24 -6.94 4.15 -1.35
CA SER A 24 -6.08 3.00 -1.63
C SER A 24 -4.79 3.40 -2.35
N VAL A 25 -4.86 4.30 -3.34
CA VAL A 25 -3.68 4.81 -4.04
C VAL A 25 -2.76 5.56 -3.06
N VAL A 26 -3.30 6.52 -2.30
CA VAL A 26 -2.52 7.31 -1.33
C VAL A 26 -1.86 6.40 -0.28
N PHE A 27 -2.62 5.49 0.34
CA PHE A 27 -2.10 4.58 1.35
C PHE A 27 -1.06 3.60 0.80
N SER A 28 -1.25 3.10 -0.43
CA SER A 28 -0.26 2.23 -1.08
C SER A 28 1.06 2.96 -1.35
N LEU A 29 0.98 4.24 -1.76
CA LEU A 29 2.15 5.07 -1.98
C LEU A 29 2.89 5.37 -0.66
N LEU A 30 2.15 5.71 0.40
CA LEU A 30 2.73 5.91 1.74
C LEU A 30 3.39 4.64 2.26
N TYR A 31 2.75 3.48 2.09
CA TYR A 31 3.31 2.19 2.47
C TYR A 31 4.59 1.87 1.69
N LEU A 32 4.63 2.15 0.39
CA LEU A 32 5.82 1.95 -0.43
C LEU A 32 6.98 2.83 0.06
N ILE A 33 6.73 4.12 0.32
CA ILE A 33 7.74 5.03 0.88
C ILE A 33 8.24 4.51 2.23
N TYR A 34 7.34 4.10 3.11
CA TYR A 34 7.67 3.50 4.40
C TYR A 34 8.58 2.27 4.24
N SER A 35 8.22 1.35 3.35
CA SER A 35 9.01 0.13 3.11
C SER A 35 10.43 0.42 2.61
N LEU A 36 10.60 1.44 1.74
CA LEU A 36 11.90 1.88 1.27
C LEU A 36 12.75 2.46 2.41
N VAL A 37 12.14 3.27 3.27
CA VAL A 37 12.81 3.84 4.45
C VAL A 37 13.26 2.73 5.39
N ILE A 38 12.39 1.76 5.68
CA ILE A 38 12.72 0.62 6.56
C ILE A 38 13.86 -0.20 5.96
N TYR A 39 13.83 -0.50 4.66
CA TYR A 39 14.93 -1.22 4.02
C TYR A 39 16.27 -0.50 4.16
N LYS A 40 16.29 0.84 3.99
CA LYS A 40 17.50 1.64 4.23
C LYS A 40 17.96 1.60 5.69
N GLN A 41 17.03 1.69 6.63
CA GLN A 41 17.35 1.60 8.05
C GLN A 41 17.86 0.21 8.43
N THR A 42 17.26 -0.86 7.89
CA THR A 42 17.75 -2.23 8.05
C THR A 42 19.17 -2.37 7.53
N GLN A 43 19.48 -1.84 6.33
CA GLN A 43 20.86 -1.88 5.80
C GLN A 43 21.88 -1.16 6.70
N VAL A 44 21.50 -0.04 7.31
CA VAL A 44 22.37 0.68 8.26
C VAL A 44 22.56 -0.17 9.53
N MET A 45 21.48 -0.71 10.08
CA MET A 45 21.51 -1.56 11.27
C MET A 45 22.36 -2.82 11.07
N THR A 46 22.22 -3.50 9.94
CA THR A 46 22.98 -4.72 9.63
C THR A 46 24.47 -4.47 9.47
N ARG A 47 24.88 -3.22 9.17
CA ARG A 47 26.31 -2.85 9.10
C ARG A 47 26.91 -2.57 10.47
N THR A 48 26.08 -2.19 11.45
CA THR A 48 26.54 -1.84 12.80
C THR A 48 26.43 -3.01 13.79
N LEU A 49 25.50 -3.93 13.56
CA LEU A 49 25.28 -5.08 14.42
C LEU A 49 25.74 -6.36 13.71
N GLU A 50 26.77 -7.01 14.24
CA GLU A 50 27.12 -8.39 13.87
C GLU A 50 26.09 -9.34 14.50
N SER A 51 24.95 -9.52 13.81
CA SER A 51 23.92 -10.48 14.19
C SER A 51 23.77 -11.55 13.11
N GLN A 52 23.62 -12.81 13.54
CA GLN A 52 23.45 -13.95 12.64
C GLN A 52 22.15 -13.86 11.82
N GLU A 53 21.14 -13.14 12.32
CA GLU A 53 19.82 -13.01 11.70
C GLU A 53 19.69 -11.82 10.73
N THR A 54 20.80 -11.12 10.44
CA THR A 54 20.83 -9.95 9.55
C THR A 54 20.25 -10.23 8.16
N THR A 55 20.50 -11.43 7.63
CA THR A 55 19.98 -11.88 6.32
C THR A 55 18.45 -11.99 6.30
N LEU A 56 17.82 -12.54 7.34
CA LEU A 56 16.36 -12.70 7.38
C LEU A 56 15.65 -11.35 7.47
N ILE A 57 16.16 -10.43 8.29
CA ILE A 57 15.56 -9.08 8.43
C ILE A 57 15.69 -8.31 7.10
N GLN A 58 16.81 -8.47 6.41
CA GLN A 58 17.01 -7.85 5.09
C GLN A 58 16.08 -8.45 4.02
N LEU A 59 15.81 -9.76 4.07
CA LEU A 59 14.84 -10.41 3.20
C LEU A 59 13.41 -9.92 3.46
N ILE A 60 13.01 -9.83 4.73
CA ILE A 60 11.67 -9.35 5.12
C ILE A 60 11.45 -7.90 4.65
N SER A 61 12.43 -7.03 4.85
CA SER A 61 12.34 -5.63 4.38
C SER A 61 12.27 -5.52 2.85
N LEU A 62 12.95 -6.40 2.11
CA LEU A 62 12.80 -6.48 0.65
C LEU A 62 11.39 -6.93 0.25
N ILE A 63 10.82 -7.94 0.92
CA ILE A 63 9.46 -8.42 0.68
C ILE A 63 8.44 -7.29 0.92
N GLN A 64 8.63 -6.46 1.93
CA GLN A 64 7.75 -5.30 2.17
C GLN A 64 7.73 -4.33 0.99
N ILE A 65 8.87 -4.09 0.33
CA ILE A 65 8.91 -3.25 -0.89
C ILE A 65 8.11 -3.89 -2.01
N ILE A 66 8.27 -5.21 -2.22
CA ILE A 66 7.52 -5.95 -3.25
C ILE A 66 6.01 -5.86 -2.97
N ILE A 67 5.59 -6.04 -1.71
CA ILE A 67 4.19 -5.89 -1.30
C ILE A 67 3.71 -4.46 -1.56
N GLY A 68 4.50 -3.44 -1.25
CA GLY A 68 4.14 -2.04 -1.50
C GLY A 68 3.94 -1.74 -2.98
N LEU A 69 4.82 -2.27 -3.84
CA LEU A 69 4.66 -2.18 -5.29
C LEU A 69 3.39 -2.90 -5.75
N ALA A 70 3.14 -4.11 -5.27
CA ALA A 70 1.94 -4.87 -5.61
C ALA A 70 0.66 -4.13 -5.18
N LEU A 71 0.63 -3.55 -3.98
CA LEU A 71 -0.49 -2.74 -3.49
C LEU A 71 -0.72 -1.51 -4.37
N LEU A 72 0.34 -0.85 -4.84
CA LEU A 72 0.24 0.28 -5.75
C LEU A 72 -0.33 -0.14 -7.12
N PHE A 73 0.13 -1.27 -7.67
CA PHE A 73 -0.44 -1.79 -8.91
C PHE A 73 -1.91 -2.18 -8.76
N VAL A 74 -2.25 -2.86 -7.67
CA VAL A 74 -3.64 -3.24 -7.38
C VAL A 74 -4.52 -2.00 -7.16
N SER A 75 -4.04 -0.99 -6.44
CA SER A 75 -4.80 0.24 -6.19
C SER A 75 -5.07 1.04 -7.47
N LEU A 76 -4.17 0.99 -8.46
CA LEU A 76 -4.37 1.58 -9.78
C LEU A 76 -5.36 0.79 -10.64
N LEU A 77 -5.33 -0.54 -10.55
CA LEU A 77 -6.19 -1.43 -11.33
C LEU A 77 -7.61 -1.57 -10.77
N ILE A 78 -7.81 -1.32 -9.47
CA ILE A 78 -9.16 -1.29 -8.88
C ILE A 78 -9.98 -0.19 -9.57
N VAL A 79 -11.08 -0.61 -10.21
CA VAL A 79 -12.12 0.23 -10.82
C VAL A 79 -13.31 0.28 -9.88
#